data_AF-A0A957G9I4-F1
#
_entry.id   AF-A0A957G9I4-F1
#
_cell.length_a   1.000
_cell.length_b   1.000
_cell.length_c   1.000
_cell.angle_alpha   90.00
_cell.angle_beta   90.00
_cell.angle_gamma   90.00
#
_symmetry.space_group_name_H-M   'P 1'
#
loop_
_entity.id
_entity.type
_entity.pdbx_description
1 polymer ?
#
loop_
_entity_poly.entity_id
_entity_poly.type
_entity_poly.pdbx_seq_one_letter_code
_entity_poly.pdbx_strand_id
1 'polypeptide(L)'
;LLQQRWEWREVLIILVLGLFQLGFPFLLYTVALRRLRALEIMLIQSLEPILNPIWVYLVVAELPTPMALLGSAIVFLAVTGRAYTTIREHKEALR
;
A
#
# COMPACT_ATOMS: atom_id res chain seq x y z
N LEU A 1 -14.98 25.41 22.19
CA LEU A 1 -14.10 24.49 21.45
C LEU A 1 -14.94 23.38 20.84
N LEU A 2 -15.54 23.62 19.66
CA LEU A 2 -16.24 22.69 18.74
C LEU A 2 -17.55 23.32 18.21
N GLN A 3 -17.42 24.33 17.34
CA GLN A 3 -18.40 24.62 16.30
C GLN A 3 -17.78 24.23 14.95
N GLN A 4 -17.40 22.96 14.80
CA GLN A 4 -17.03 22.43 13.49
C GLN A 4 -18.32 21.98 12.82
N ARG A 5 -18.97 22.91 12.12
CA ARG A 5 -20.15 22.62 11.32
C ARG A 5 -19.66 21.84 10.10
N TRP A 6 -20.15 20.62 9.96
CA TRP A 6 -19.82 19.77 8.82
C TRP A 6 -20.36 20.42 7.56
N GLU A 7 -19.46 20.85 6.70
CA GLU A 7 -19.81 21.43 5.42
C GLU A 7 -20.06 20.29 4.42
N TRP A 8 -21.02 20.47 3.50
CA TRP A 8 -21.34 19.47 2.47
C TRP A 8 -20.10 19.08 1.64
N ARG A 9 -19.13 19.99 1.53
CA ARG A 9 -17.85 19.75 0.88
C ARG A 9 -17.01 18.68 1.58
N GLU A 10 -16.97 18.70 2.91
CA GLU A 10 -16.21 17.74 3.71
C GLU A 10 -16.83 16.35 3.61
N VAL A 11 -18.16 16.29 3.71
CA VAL A 11 -18.92 15.05 3.51
C VAL A 11 -18.65 14.46 2.12
N LEU A 12 -18.64 15.31 1.09
CA LEU A 12 -18.38 14.87 -0.28
C LEU A 12 -16.93 14.38 -0.46
N ILE A 13 -15.94 15.07 0.14
CA ILE A 13 -14.53 14.61 0.12
C ILE A 13 -14.41 13.24 0.81
N ILE A 14 -15.01 13.06 1.98
CA ILE A 14 -14.95 11.79 2.71
C ILE A 14 -15.61 10.66 1.92
N LEU A 15 -16.75 10.92 1.26
CA LEU A 15 -17.40 9.94 0.41
C LEU A 15 -16.53 9.56 -0.78
N VAL A 16 -15.92 10.54 -1.44
CA VAL A 16 -15.04 10.28 -2.59
C VAL A 16 -13.80 9.50 -2.15
N LEU A 17 -13.11 9.89 -1.09
CA LEU A 17 -11.97 9.15 -0.56
C LEU A 17 -12.39 7.74 -0.11
N GLY A 18 -13.50 7.61 0.61
CA GLY A 18 -14.00 6.31 1.08
C GLY A 18 -14.34 5.36 -0.06
N LEU A 19 -15.03 5.83 -1.10
CA LEU A 19 -15.46 4.98 -2.22
C LEU A 19 -14.35 4.72 -3.23
N PHE A 20 -13.61 5.75 -3.64
CA PHE A 20 -12.60 5.62 -4.69
C PHE A 20 -11.21 5.27 -4.17
N GLN A 21 -10.78 5.85 -3.04
CA GLN A 21 -9.44 5.61 -2.50
C GLN A 21 -9.37 4.30 -1.72
N LEU A 22 -10.43 3.92 -1.01
CA LEU A 22 -10.45 2.69 -0.19
C LEU A 22 -11.37 1.60 -0.77
N GLY A 23 -12.62 1.93 -1.10
CA GLY A 23 -13.61 0.96 -1.55
C GLY A 23 -13.24 0.28 -2.87
N PHE A 24 -12.84 1.05 -3.87
CA PHE A 24 -12.50 0.52 -5.18
C PHE A 24 -11.26 -0.40 -5.16
N PRO A 25 -10.12 -0.04 -4.55
CA PRO A 25 -9.01 -0.97 -4.36
C PRO A 25 -9.39 -2.22 -3.57
N PHE A 26 -10.27 -2.10 -2.57
CA PHE A 26 -10.75 -3.25 -1.81
C PHE A 26 -11.55 -4.23 -2.69
N LEU A 27 -12.41 -3.74 -3.59
CA LEU A 27 -13.12 -4.60 -4.54
C LEU A 27 -12.12 -5.35 -5.44
N LEU A 28 -11.13 -4.66 -6.01
CA LEU A 28 -10.06 -5.27 -6.79
C LEU A 28 -9.29 -6.31 -5.97
N TYR A 29 -9.00 -6.00 -4.70
CA TYR A 29 -8.30 -6.89 -3.78
C TYR A 29 -9.10 -8.16 -3.49
N THR A 30 -10.41 -8.07 -3.29
CA THR A 30 -11.27 -9.27 -3.12
C THR A 30 -11.30 -10.15 -4.37
N VAL A 31 -11.22 -9.57 -5.57
CA VAL A 31 -11.11 -10.32 -6.83
C VAL A 31 -9.73 -10.97 -6.93
N ALA A 32 -8.67 -10.27 -6.56
CA ALA A 32 -7.31 -10.79 -6.53
C ALA A 32 -7.17 -11.97 -5.56
N LEU A 33 -7.82 -11.91 -4.39
CA LEU A 33 -7.88 -12.99 -3.41
C LEU A 33 -8.42 -14.32 -3.97
N ARG A 34 -9.29 -14.27 -4.97
CA ARG A 34 -9.84 -15.48 -5.62
C ARG A 34 -8.90 -16.09 -6.65
N ARG A 35 -7.89 -15.35 -7.11
CA ARG A 35 -7.02 -15.72 -8.24
C ARG A 35 -5.56 -15.93 -7.84
N LEU A 36 -5.09 -15.19 -6.83
CA LEU A 36 -3.71 -15.17 -6.39
C LEU A 36 -3.50 -16.02 -5.14
N ARG A 37 -2.29 -16.56 -5.00
CA ARG A 37 -1.89 -17.29 -3.78
C ARG A 37 -1.63 -16.30 -2.64
N ALA A 38 -1.73 -16.76 -1.40
CA ALA A 38 -1.51 -15.93 -0.20
C ALA A 38 -0.17 -15.16 -0.26
N LEU A 39 0.90 -15.80 -0.76
CA LEU A 39 2.21 -15.15 -0.90
C LEU A 39 2.18 -13.96 -1.87
N GLU A 40 1.56 -14.11 -3.04
CA GLU A 40 1.49 -13.06 -4.06
C GLU A 40 0.73 -11.83 -3.53
N ILE A 41 -0.33 -12.08 -2.77
CA ILE A 41 -1.14 -11.04 -2.15
C ILE A 41 -0.35 -10.30 -1.07
N MET A 42 0.40 -11.02 -0.25
CA MET A 42 1.28 -10.39 0.74
C MET A 42 2.36 -9.53 0.07
N LEU A 43 2.91 -9.97 -1.07
CA LEU A 43 3.88 -9.19 -1.85
C LEU A 43 3.25 -7.90 -2.40
N ILE A 44 2.03 -7.98 -2.94
CA ILE A 44 1.30 -6.79 -3.41
C ILE A 44 1.07 -5.81 -2.26
N GLN A 45 0.60 -6.28 -1.10
CA GLN A 45 0.40 -5.40 0.06
C GLN A 45 1.70 -4.76 0.56
N SER A 46 2.81 -5.47 0.46
CA SER A 46 4.09 -4.91 0.86
C SER A 46 4.64 -3.86 -0.12
N LEU A 47 4.15 -3.81 -1.36
CA LEU A 47 4.48 -2.76 -2.32
C LEU A 47 3.78 -1.43 -2.01
N GLU A 48 2.62 -1.44 -1.34
CA GLU A 48 1.85 -0.23 -1.02
C GLU A 48 2.67 0.88 -0.32
N PRO A 49 3.41 0.61 0.78
CA PRO A 49 4.23 1.63 1.45
C PRO A 49 5.41 2.12 0.60
N ILE A 50 5.87 1.35 -0.38
CA ILE A 50 6.92 1.76 -1.33
C ILE A 50 6.32 2.66 -2.41
N LEU A 51 5.14 2.30 -2.92
CA LEU A 51 4.43 3.05 -3.94
C LEU A 51 3.94 4.40 -3.42
N ASN A 52 3.51 4.51 -2.16
CA ASN A 52 2.99 5.76 -1.60
C ASN A 52 3.94 6.97 -1.78
N PRO A 53 5.23 6.91 -1.35
CA PRO A 53 6.19 7.99 -1.60
C PRO A 53 6.47 8.25 -3.09
N ILE A 54 6.44 7.20 -3.93
CA ILE A 54 6.63 7.33 -5.38
C ILE A 54 5.46 8.11 -6.00
N TRP A 55 4.22 7.79 -5.63
CA TRP A 55 3.03 8.50 -6.11
C TRP A 55 3.03 9.97 -5.67
N VAL A 56 3.41 10.26 -4.42
CA VAL A 56 3.53 11.64 -3.93
C VAL A 56 4.58 12.41 -4.74
N TYR A 57 5.76 11.82 -4.96
CA TYR A 57 6.81 12.45 -5.77
C TYR A 57 6.33 12.74 -7.20
N LEU A 58 5.61 11.81 -7.83
CA LEU A 58 5.15 11.97 -9.22
C LEU A 58 3.99 12.98 -9.37
N VAL A 59 3.04 12.99 -8.44
CA VAL A 59 1.81 13.80 -8.55
C VAL A 59 1.99 15.20 -7.96
N VAL A 60 2.68 15.30 -6.83
CA VAL A 60 2.85 16.57 -6.09
C VAL A 60 4.15 17.26 -6.50
N ALA A 61 5.10 16.55 -7.12
CA ALA A 61 6.45 17.03 -7.46
C ALA A 61 7.26 17.56 -6.26
N GLU A 62 6.78 17.32 -5.04
CA GLU A 62 7.50 17.60 -3.81
C GLU A 62 8.49 16.47 -3.53
N LEU A 63 9.73 16.85 -3.22
CA LEU A 63 10.76 15.90 -2.81
C LEU A 63 10.28 15.20 -1.54
N PRO A 64 10.13 13.85 -1.55
CA PRO A 64 9.73 13.12 -0.35
C PRO A 64 10.74 13.42 0.76
N THR A 65 10.22 13.71 1.95
CA THR A 65 11.07 14.04 3.10
C THR A 65 12.08 12.92 3.37
N PRO A 66 13.28 13.22 3.90
CA PRO A 66 14.29 12.20 4.20
C PRO A 66 13.76 11.06 5.07
N MET A 67 12.79 11.35 5.95
CA MET A 67 12.11 10.36 6.79
C MET A 67 11.24 9.38 5.98
N ALA A 68 10.52 9.86 4.96
CA ALA A 68 9.72 9.02 4.07
C ALA A 68 10.59 8.10 3.21
N LEU A 69 11.75 8.59 2.78
CA LEU A 69 12.76 7.79 2.07
C LEU A 69 13.35 6.71 2.97
N LEU A 70 13.69 7.03 4.22
CA LEU A 70 14.17 6.03 5.19
C LEU A 70 13.11 4.97 5.48
N GLY A 71 11.85 5.38 5.72
CA GLY A 71 10.75 4.45 5.96
C GLY A 71 10.52 3.49 4.79
N SER A 72 10.47 4.01 3.56
CA SER A 72 10.32 3.18 2.36
C SER A 72 11.53 2.27 2.12
N ALA A 73 12.75 2.72 2.37
CA ALA A 73 13.95 1.88 2.29
C ALA A 73 13.92 0.72 3.29
N ILE A 74 13.50 0.96 4.55
CA ILE A 74 13.37 -0.09 5.56
C ILE A 74 12.33 -1.14 5.13
N VAL A 75 11.16 -0.70 4.68
CA VAL A 75 10.11 -1.62 4.22
C VAL A 75 10.57 -2.40 2.99
N PHE A 76 11.18 -1.74 2.01
CA PHE A 76 11.74 -2.38 0.82
C PHE A 76 12.73 -3.50 1.17
N LEU A 77 13.66 -3.23 2.09
CA LEU A 77 14.63 -4.23 2.56
C LEU A 77 13.94 -5.40 3.28
N ALA A 78 12.98 -5.12 4.16
CA ALA A 78 12.26 -6.16 4.89
C ALA A 78 11.47 -7.09 3.95
N VAL A 79 10.81 -6.51 2.94
CA VAL A 79 9.99 -7.23 1.97
C VAL A 79 10.87 -8.06 1.04
N THR A 80 11.96 -7.49 0.55
CA THR A 80 12.95 -8.19 -0.28
C THR A 80 13.59 -9.34 0.48
N GLY A 81 13.97 -9.11 1.74
CA GLY A 81 14.52 -10.14 2.62
C GLY A 81 13.53 -11.29 2.84
N ARG A 82 12.26 -10.98 3.12
CA ARG A 82 11.20 -11.99 3.28
C ARG A 82 10.94 -12.76 1.98
N ALA A 83 10.90 -12.09 0.84
CA ALA A 83 10.74 -12.75 -0.46
C ALA A 83 11.90 -13.73 -0.72
N TYR A 84 13.13 -13.32 -0.39
CA TYR A 84 14.31 -14.18 -0.53
C TYR A 84 14.24 -15.42 0.37
N THR A 85 13.84 -15.29 1.64
CA THR A 85 13.70 -16.44 2.54
C THR A 85 12.59 -17.39 2.08
N THR A 86 11.45 -16.86 1.63
CA THR A 86 10.34 -17.69 1.13
C THR A 86 10.73 -18.49 -0.12
N ILE A 87 11.49 -17.90 -1.05
CA ILE A 87 11.99 -18.62 -2.24
C ILE A 87 12.95 -19.74 -1.82
N ARG A 88 13.78 -19.50 -0.81
CA ARG A 88 14.76 -20.47 -0.31
C ARG A 88 14.08 -21.65 0.38
N GLU A 89 13.09 -21.41 1.23
CA GLU A 89 12.29 -22.45 1.88
C GLU A 89 11.58 -23.35 0.86
N HIS A 90 11.05 -22.77 -0.22
CA HIS A 90 10.39 -23.53 -1.28
C HIS A 90 11.36 -24.45 -2.05
N LYS A 91 12.63 -24.03 -2.20
CA LYS A 91 13.68 -24.87 -2.79
C LYS A 91 14.14 -25.99 -1.88
N GLU A 92 14.17 -25.76 -0.56
CA GLU A 92 14.55 -26.79 0.42
C GLU A 92 13.46 -27.85 0.59
N ALA A 93 12.17 -27.49 0.47
CA ALA A 93 11.05 -28.43 0.54
C ALA A 93 10.90 -29.37 -0.69
N LEU A 94 11.53 -29.03 -1.81
CA LEU A 94 11.52 -29.82 -3.06
C LEU A 94 12.78 -30.69 -3.24
N ARG A 95 13.74 -30.63 -2.30
CA ARG A 95 14.90 -31.52 -2.21
C ARG A 95 14.61 -32.65 -1.23
#